data_AF-A0A0A1TZ55-F1
#
_entry.id   AF-A0A0A1TZ55-F1
#
_cell.length_a   1.000
_cell.length_b   1.000
_cell.length_c   1.000
_cell.angle_alpha   90.00
_cell.angle_beta   90.00
_cell.angle_gamma   90.00
#
_symmetry.space_group_name_H-M   'P 1'
#
loop_
_entity.id
_entity.type
_entity.pdbx_description
1 polymer ?
#
loop_
_entity_poly.entity_id
_entity_poly.type
_entity_poly.pdbx_seq_one_letter_code
_entity_poly.pdbx_strand_id
1 'polypeptide(L)'
;MSLDDKVAVLRIVIAAPIIEETLFRGVFIPFLMTHGWGQKFAFVYCSTLFGLAHLHHLITESVIDTKKVVTAIVQVMFTTLFGMFSSYVYFCTKSVISCVLCHALCNYLGFPDFSNLYDNKSLIVYLVGITLFISSFAIHFI
;
A
#
# COMPACT_ATOMS: atom_id res chain seq x y z
N MET A 1 14.72 23.32 -2.58
CA MET A 1 14.63 21.99 -1.93
C MET A 1 16.01 21.68 -1.36
N SER A 2 16.09 21.53 -0.04
CA SER A 2 17.33 21.24 0.68
C SER A 2 17.83 19.82 0.37
N LEU A 3 19.06 19.48 0.77
CA LEU A 3 19.58 18.12 0.63
C LEU A 3 18.72 17.13 1.45
N ASP A 4 18.28 17.55 2.64
CA ASP A 4 17.45 16.74 3.53
C ASP A 4 16.09 16.42 2.91
N ASP A 5 15.47 17.41 2.24
CA ASP A 5 14.21 17.20 1.51
C ASP A 5 14.39 16.18 0.37
N LYS A 6 15.52 16.22 -0.35
CA LYS A 6 15.82 15.26 -1.44
C LYS A 6 15.99 13.84 -0.90
N VAL A 7 16.68 13.69 0.22
CA VAL A 7 16.88 12.39 0.87
C VAL A 7 15.56 11.84 1.41
N ALA A 8 14.71 12.71 1.98
CA ALA A 8 13.37 12.33 2.44
C ALA A 8 12.49 11.82 1.29
N VAL A 9 12.43 12.56 0.17
CA VAL A 9 11.68 12.15 -1.03
C VAL A 9 12.21 10.83 -1.60
N LEU A 10 13.53 10.66 -1.69
CA LEU A 10 14.15 9.42 -2.18
C LEU A 10 13.72 8.21 -1.32
N ARG A 11 13.77 8.37 0.01
CA ARG A 11 13.38 7.31 0.94
C ARG A 11 11.91 6.92 0.76
N ILE A 12 11.02 7.90 0.65
CA ILE A 12 9.56 7.68 0.62
C ILE A 12 9.08 7.17 -0.74
N VAL A 13 9.60 7.74 -1.83
CA VAL A 13 9.08 7.46 -3.19
C VAL A 13 9.80 6.29 -3.86
N ILE A 14 11.04 5.98 -3.47
CA ILE A 14 11.84 4.94 -4.12
C ILE A 14 12.18 3.80 -3.16
N ALA A 15 12.90 4.09 -2.07
CA ALA A 15 13.46 3.04 -1.22
C ALA A 15 12.37 2.22 -0.51
N ALA A 16 11.39 2.89 0.12
CA ALA A 16 10.29 2.23 0.82
C ALA A 16 9.46 1.33 -0.11
N PRO A 17 8.94 1.81 -1.27
CA PRO A 17 8.23 0.97 -2.24
C PRO A 17 9.02 -0.27 -2.68
N ILE A 18 10.31 -0.13 -2.99
CA ILE A 18 11.13 -1.27 -3.41
C ILE A 18 11.20 -2.33 -2.31
N ILE A 19 11.52 -1.90 -1.08
CA ILE A 19 11.73 -2.81 0.05
C ILE A 19 10.41 -3.50 0.44
N GLU A 20 9.36 -2.72 0.62
CA GLU A 20 8.08 -3.23 1.11
C GLU A 20 7.44 -4.16 0.08
N GLU A 21 7.39 -3.77 -1.19
CA GLU A 21 6.78 -4.62 -2.23
C GLU A 21 7.60 -5.89 -2.47
N THR A 22 8.93 -5.80 -2.44
CA THR A 22 9.78 -7.00 -2.56
C THR A 22 9.53 -7.95 -1.40
N LEU A 23 9.42 -7.45 -0.17
CA LEU A 23 9.17 -8.28 1.00
C LEU A 23 7.79 -8.94 0.95
N PHE A 24 6.73 -8.14 0.80
CA PHE A 24 5.36 -8.65 0.90
C PHE A 24 4.91 -9.41 -0.35
N ARG A 25 5.28 -8.96 -1.56
CA ARG A 25 4.84 -9.57 -2.83
C ARG A 25 5.89 -10.48 -3.43
N GLY A 26 7.17 -10.12 -3.29
CA GLY A 26 8.29 -10.92 -3.80
C GLY A 26 8.68 -12.09 -2.92
N VAL A 27 8.48 -12.00 -1.59
CA VAL A 27 8.89 -13.06 -0.64
C VAL A 27 7.70 -13.72 0.02
N PHE A 28 6.85 -12.98 0.75
CA PHE A 28 5.80 -13.61 1.57
C PHE A 28 4.72 -14.31 0.75
N ILE A 29 4.19 -13.67 -0.31
CA ILE A 29 3.18 -14.33 -1.16
C ILE A 29 3.74 -15.62 -1.79
N PRO A 30 4.89 -15.61 -2.50
CA PRO A 30 5.48 -16.83 -3.05
C PRO A 30 5.74 -17.90 -2.00
N PHE A 31 6.29 -17.52 -0.85
CA PHE A 31 6.55 -18.44 0.26
C PHE A 31 5.26 -19.16 0.70
N LEU A 32 4.16 -18.43 0.91
CA LEU A 32 2.88 -19.04 1.28
C LEU A 32 2.36 -19.97 0.18
N MET A 33 2.41 -19.52 -1.08
CA MET A 33 1.95 -20.32 -2.22
C MET A 33 2.75 -21.62 -2.39
N THR A 34 4.08 -21.60 -2.22
CA THR A 34 4.92 -22.81 -2.33
C THR A 34 4.74 -23.78 -1.17
N HIS A 35 4.22 -23.32 -0.03
CA HIS A 35 3.91 -24.16 1.14
C HIS A 35 2.45 -24.62 1.17
N GLY A 36 1.75 -24.54 0.04
CA GLY A 36 0.40 -25.08 -0.11
C GLY A 36 -0.72 -24.22 0.46
N TRP A 37 -0.43 -22.98 0.90
CA TRP A 37 -1.48 -22.05 1.29
C TRP A 37 -2.24 -21.56 0.06
N GLY A 38 -3.57 -21.47 0.18
CA GLY A 38 -4.42 -21.02 -0.92
C GLY A 38 -4.19 -19.54 -1.26
N GLN A 39 -4.42 -19.18 -2.53
CA GLN A 39 -4.29 -17.81 -3.03
C GLN A 39 -5.12 -16.79 -2.24
N LYS A 40 -6.36 -17.15 -1.86
CA LYS A 40 -7.24 -16.28 -1.04
C LYS A 40 -6.62 -16.01 0.33
N PHE A 41 -6.00 -17.01 0.95
CA PHE A 41 -5.30 -16.85 2.23
C PHE A 41 -4.07 -15.95 2.09
N ALA A 42 -3.18 -16.25 1.14
CA ALA A 42 -1.98 -15.44 0.90
C ALA A 42 -2.32 -13.97 0.61
N PHE A 43 -3.37 -13.73 -0.18
CA PHE A 43 -3.89 -12.40 -0.48
C PHE A 43 -4.30 -11.63 0.79
N VAL A 44 -5.18 -12.21 1.62
CA VAL A 44 -5.68 -11.53 2.82
C VAL A 44 -4.56 -11.36 3.85
N TYR A 45 -3.77 -12.41 4.06
CA TYR A 45 -2.71 -12.44 5.08
C TYR A 45 -1.62 -11.41 4.80
N CYS A 46 -1.03 -11.42 3.61
CA CYS A 46 0.03 -10.47 3.26
C CYS A 46 -0.47 -9.03 3.23
N SER A 47 -1.71 -8.78 2.78
CA SER A 47 -2.29 -7.43 2.76
C SER A 47 -2.55 -6.90 4.17
N THR A 48 -3.00 -7.77 5.08
CA THR A 48 -3.22 -7.43 6.50
C THR A 48 -1.89 -7.14 7.19
N LEU A 49 -0.88 -8.00 7.00
CA LEU A 49 0.46 -7.77 7.56
C LEU A 49 1.09 -6.47 7.04
N PHE A 50 0.91 -6.17 5.75
CA PHE A 50 1.38 -4.91 5.16
C PHE A 50 0.79 -3.70 5.88
N GLY A 51 -0.53 -3.70 6.13
CA GLY A 51 -1.17 -2.64 6.90
C GLY A 51 -0.71 -2.58 8.35
N LEU A 52 -0.63 -3.72 9.04
CA LEU A 52 -0.16 -3.79 10.43
C LEU A 52 1.30 -3.32 10.60
N ALA A 53 2.15 -3.52 9.59
CA ALA A 53 3.53 -3.04 9.64
C ALA A 53 3.59 -1.51 9.84
N HIS A 54 2.58 -0.76 9.41
CA HIS A 54 2.50 0.69 9.59
C HIS A 54 2.19 1.13 11.02
N LEU A 55 1.84 0.21 11.93
CA LEU A 55 1.78 0.51 13.37
C LEU A 55 3.12 0.96 13.93
N HIS A 56 4.24 0.66 13.24
CA HIS A 56 5.56 1.16 13.64
C HIS A 56 5.59 2.69 13.77
N HIS A 57 4.82 3.43 12.96
CA HIS A 57 4.71 4.89 13.07
C HIS A 57 4.22 5.32 14.45
N LEU A 58 3.19 4.64 14.99
CA LEU A 58 2.66 4.92 16.32
C LEU A 58 3.64 4.50 17.42
N ILE A 59 4.32 3.35 17.24
CA ILE A 59 5.22 2.78 18.24
C ILE A 59 6.49 3.64 18.41
N THR A 60 6.92 4.33 17.35
CA THR A 60 8.08 5.23 17.40
C THR A 60 7.78 6.62 17.99
N GLU A 61 6.52 6.92 18.31
CA GLU A 61 6.13 8.20 18.91
C GLU A 61 6.56 8.30 20.38
N SER A 62 7.14 9.43 20.78
CA SER A 62 7.54 9.68 22.16
C SER A 62 6.35 9.89 23.11
N VAL A 63 5.23 10.39 22.57
CA VAL A 63 3.99 10.66 23.32
C VAL A 63 2.82 10.19 22.47
N ILE A 64 2.00 9.30 23.03
CA ILE A 64 0.79 8.77 22.41
C ILE A 64 -0.42 9.55 22.95
N ASP A 65 -1.19 10.13 22.03
CA ASP A 65 -2.47 10.76 22.34
C ASP A 65 -3.59 10.15 21.48
N THR A 66 -4.85 10.50 21.79
CA THR A 66 -6.02 9.99 21.07
C THR A 66 -5.97 10.30 19.58
N LYS A 67 -5.42 11.45 19.16
CA LYS A 67 -5.34 11.83 17.74
C LYS A 67 -4.38 10.92 16.99
N LYS A 68 -3.20 10.65 17.54
CA LYS A 68 -2.20 9.76 16.95
C LYS A 68 -2.71 8.32 16.85
N VAL A 69 -3.44 7.84 17.86
CA VAL A 69 -4.08 6.52 17.81
C VAL A 69 -5.10 6.46 16.67
N VAL A 70 -5.96 7.48 16.53
CA VAL A 70 -6.92 7.56 15.42
C VAL A 70 -6.20 7.62 14.08
N THR A 71 -5.14 8.43 13.94
CA THR A 71 -4.33 8.49 12.73
C THR A 71 -3.71 7.14 12.39
N ALA A 72 -3.17 6.41 13.38
CA ALA A 72 -2.61 5.09 13.17
C ALA A 72 -3.66 4.07 12.71
N ILE A 73 -4.87 4.09 13.29
CA ILE A 73 -5.97 3.22 12.86
C ILE A 73 -6.34 3.51 11.40
N VAL A 74 -6.52 4.79 11.05
CA VAL A 74 -6.82 5.22 9.68
C VAL A 74 -5.70 4.80 8.72
N GLN A 75 -4.44 4.97 9.13
CA GLN A 75 -3.29 4.59 8.34
C GLN A 75 -3.23 3.08 8.11
N VAL A 76 -3.42 2.25 9.14
CA VAL A 76 -3.45 0.78 9.03
C VAL A 76 -4.59 0.34 8.12
N MET A 77 -5.78 0.92 8.26
CA MET A 77 -6.90 0.62 7.37
C MET A 77 -6.59 0.95 5.91
N PHE A 78 -6.10 2.17 5.65
CA PHE A 78 -5.79 2.63 4.31
C PHE A 78 -4.67 1.82 3.65
N THR A 79 -3.60 1.54 4.41
CA THR A 79 -2.46 0.74 3.92
C THR A 79 -2.82 -0.74 3.78
N THR A 80 -3.77 -1.27 4.55
CA THR A 80 -4.33 -2.62 4.32
C THR A 80 -5.10 -2.68 3.00
N LEU A 81 -5.91 -1.66 2.69
CA LEU A 81 -6.64 -1.57 1.41
C LEU A 81 -5.68 -1.44 0.23
N PHE A 82 -4.65 -0.60 0.35
CA PHE A 82 -3.55 -0.55 -0.62
C PHE A 82 -2.83 -1.91 -0.72
N GLY A 83 -2.67 -2.58 0.42
CA GLY A 83 -2.19 -3.95 0.55
C GLY A 83 -2.96 -4.91 -0.38
N MET A 84 -4.29 -4.88 -0.30
CA MET A 84 -5.16 -5.69 -1.14
C MET A 84 -5.00 -5.33 -2.63
N PHE A 85 -4.96 -4.05 -2.95
CA PHE A 85 -4.75 -3.57 -4.31
C PHE A 85 -3.42 -4.07 -4.91
N SER A 86 -2.29 -3.85 -4.24
CA SER A 86 -0.99 -4.27 -4.77
C SER A 86 -0.85 -5.80 -4.80
N SER A 87 -1.44 -6.54 -3.85
CA SER A 87 -1.49 -8.01 -3.92
C SER A 87 -2.28 -8.49 -5.14
N TYR A 88 -3.39 -7.83 -5.47
CA TYR A 88 -4.16 -8.11 -6.67
C TYR A 88 -3.34 -7.82 -7.94
N VAL A 89 -2.66 -6.66 -8.03
CA VAL A 89 -1.75 -6.34 -9.13
C VAL A 89 -0.67 -7.42 -9.29
N TYR A 90 -0.09 -7.89 -8.18
CA TYR A 90 0.87 -8.99 -8.19
C TYR A 90 0.26 -10.28 -8.74
N PHE A 91 -0.93 -10.67 -8.30
CA PHE A 91 -1.55 -11.91 -8.78
C PHE A 91 -1.92 -11.86 -10.26
N CYS A 92 -2.30 -10.70 -10.79
CA CYS A 92 -2.61 -10.50 -12.21
C CYS A 92 -1.37 -10.40 -13.11
N THR A 93 -0.35 -9.67 -12.66
CA THR A 93 0.83 -9.37 -13.50
C THR A 93 2.01 -10.30 -13.24
N LYS A 94 2.04 -10.99 -12.09
CA LYS A 94 3.19 -11.74 -11.55
C LYS A 94 4.47 -10.90 -11.48
N SER A 95 4.34 -9.58 -11.35
CA SER A 95 5.45 -8.63 -11.38
C SER A 95 5.50 -7.79 -10.10
N VAL A 96 6.58 -7.94 -9.33
CA VAL A 96 6.88 -7.08 -8.18
C VAL A 96 7.14 -5.64 -8.64
N ILE A 97 7.74 -5.46 -9.81
CA ILE A 97 8.05 -4.13 -10.37
C ILE A 97 6.76 -3.32 -10.59
N SER A 98 5.70 -3.97 -11.08
CA SER A 98 4.39 -3.32 -11.25
C SER A 98 3.85 -2.79 -9.92
N CYS A 99 3.97 -3.59 -8.86
CA CYS A 99 3.58 -3.21 -7.50
C CYS A 99 4.42 -2.03 -6.97
N VAL A 100 5.75 -2.07 -7.16
CA VAL A 100 6.67 -0.99 -6.77
C VAL A 100 6.29 0.32 -7.44
N LEU A 101 6.00 0.31 -8.75
CA LEU A 101 5.62 1.52 -9.49
C LEU A 101 4.29 2.09 -9.00
N CYS A 102 3.29 1.24 -8.75
CA CYS A 102 2.02 1.67 -8.18
C CYS A 102 2.20 2.29 -6.78
N HIS A 103 3.02 1.67 -5.94
CA HIS A 103 3.30 2.17 -4.59
C HIS A 103 4.08 3.50 -4.64
N ALA A 104 5.14 3.58 -5.45
CA ALA A 104 5.88 4.83 -5.65
C ALA A 104 4.98 5.97 -6.13
N LEU A 105 4.06 5.71 -7.05
CA LEU A 105 3.08 6.69 -7.51
C LEU A 105 2.15 7.14 -6.38
N CYS A 106 1.62 6.21 -5.58
CA CYS A 106 0.79 6.55 -4.42
C CYS A 106 1.54 7.39 -3.39
N ASN A 107 2.81 7.05 -3.10
CA ASN A 107 3.63 7.82 -2.17
C ASN A 107 3.97 9.22 -2.71
N TYR A 108 4.13 9.36 -4.03
CA TYR A 108 4.32 10.66 -4.68
C TYR A 108 3.06 11.52 -4.65
N LEU A 109 1.88 10.92 -4.88
CA LEU A 109 0.60 11.63 -4.86
C LEU A 109 0.14 12.01 -3.45
N GLY A 110 0.56 11.26 -2.44
CA GLY A 110 0.14 11.44 -1.04
C GLY A 110 -1.33 11.10 -0.82
N PHE A 111 -1.81 11.31 0.42
CA PHE A 111 -3.21 11.04 0.73
C PHE A 111 -4.15 11.93 -0.10
N PRO A 112 -5.29 11.39 -0.58
CA PRO A 112 -6.28 12.19 -1.29
C PRO A 112 -6.82 13.28 -0.37
N ASP A 113 -6.61 14.53 -0.77
CA ASP A 113 -7.24 15.68 -0.14
C ASP A 113 -8.72 15.77 -0.53
N PHE A 114 -9.61 15.47 0.42
CA PHE A 114 -11.06 15.53 0.22
C PHE A 114 -11.63 16.95 0.37
N SER A 115 -10.83 17.94 0.73
CA SER A 115 -11.30 19.32 0.95
C SER A 115 -11.66 20.05 -0.35
N ASN A 116 -11.04 19.68 -1.47
CA ASN A 116 -11.29 20.31 -2.76
C ASN A 116 -11.39 19.27 -3.90
N LEU A 117 -12.53 18.58 -3.95
CA LEU A 117 -12.79 17.45 -4.84
C LEU A 117 -12.73 17.80 -6.35
N TYR A 118 -12.91 19.07 -6.71
CA TYR A 118 -13.06 19.50 -8.10
C TYR A 118 -11.73 19.67 -8.86
N ASP A 119 -10.62 19.95 -8.16
CA ASP A 119 -9.29 20.17 -8.78
C ASP A 119 -8.25 19.11 -8.33
N ASN A 120 -8.72 18.05 -7.67
CA ASN A 120 -7.83 17.06 -7.11
C ASN A 120 -7.50 15.94 -8.12
N LYS A 121 -6.45 16.16 -8.92
CA LYS A 121 -5.93 15.16 -9.88
C LYS A 121 -5.52 13.84 -9.22
N SER A 122 -5.08 13.85 -7.95
CA SER A 122 -4.75 12.60 -7.25
C SER A 122 -5.99 11.77 -6.94
N LEU A 123 -7.11 12.44 -6.59
CA LEU A 123 -8.39 11.77 -6.36
C LEU A 123 -8.88 11.00 -7.60
N ILE A 124 -8.71 11.55 -8.80
CA ILE A 124 -9.06 10.86 -10.05
C ILE A 124 -8.24 9.57 -10.19
N VAL A 125 -6.93 9.63 -9.94
CA VAL A 125 -6.05 8.45 -10.00
C VAL A 125 -6.48 7.40 -8.99
N TYR A 126 -6.82 7.80 -7.76
CA TYR A 126 -7.35 6.89 -6.74
C TYR A 126 -8.67 6.25 -7.16
N LEU A 127 -9.63 7.04 -7.68
CA LEU A 127 -10.93 6.53 -8.12
C LEU A 127 -10.79 5.53 -9.27
N VAL A 128 -9.97 5.85 -10.28
CA VAL A 128 -9.69 4.92 -11.38
C VAL A 128 -9.05 3.64 -10.85
N GLY A 129 -8.05 3.74 -9.97
CA GLY A 129 -7.40 2.59 -9.35
C GLY A 129 -8.37 1.70 -8.58
N ILE A 130 -9.25 2.31 -7.77
CA ILE A 130 -10.28 1.60 -6.99
C ILE A 130 -11.31 0.95 -7.93
N THR A 131 -11.79 1.65 -8.96
CA THR A 131 -12.75 1.10 -9.91
C THR A 131 -12.18 -0.12 -10.63
N LEU A 132 -10.94 -0.01 -11.15
CA LEU A 132 -10.27 -1.12 -11.83
C LEU A 132 -10.02 -2.30 -10.89
N PHE A 133 -9.66 -2.02 -9.64
CA PHE A 133 -9.50 -3.04 -8.60
C PHE A 133 -10.81 -3.78 -8.34
N ILE A 134 -11.90 -3.05 -8.06
CA ILE A 134 -13.20 -3.67 -7.75
C ILE A 134 -13.74 -4.45 -8.95
N SER A 135 -13.73 -3.86 -10.15
CA SER A 135 -14.27 -4.50 -11.35
C SER A 135 -13.55 -5.80 -11.67
N SER A 136 -12.24 -5.85 -11.44
CA SER A 136 -11.44 -7.00 -11.82
C SER A 136 -11.29 -8.03 -10.69
N PHE A 137 -11.30 -7.59 -9.43
CA PHE A 137 -11.34 -8.48 -8.28
C PHE A 137 -12.62 -9.32 -8.26
N ALA A 138 -13.77 -8.72 -8.61
CA ALA A 138 -15.04 -9.43 -8.74
C ALA A 138 -15.02 -10.52 -9.82
N ILE A 139 -14.21 -10.35 -10.87
CA ILE A 139 -14.10 -11.30 -11.99
C ILE A 139 -13.13 -12.45 -11.67
N HIS A 140 -12.06 -12.17 -10.91
CA HIS A 140 -10.94 -13.11 -10.76
C HIS A 140 -10.79 -13.75 -9.37
N PHE A 141 -11.41 -13.22 -8.32
CA PHE A 141 -11.17 -13.63 -6.94
C PHE A 141 -12.41 -14.04 -6.13
N ILE A 142 -13.62 -13.74 -6.63
CA ILE A 142 -14.87 -14.29 -6.08
C ILE A 142 -15.09 -15.66 -6.71
#